data_AF-A0A350BYD0-F1
#
_entry.id   AF-A0A350BYD0-F1
#
_cell.length_a   1.000
_cell.length_b   1.000
_cell.length_c   1.000
_cell.angle_alpha   90.00
_cell.angle_beta   90.00
_cell.angle_gamma   90.00
#
_symmetry.space_group_name_H-M   'P 1'
#
loop_
_entity.id
_entity.type
_entity.pdbx_description
1 polymer ?
#
loop_
_entity_poly.entity_id
_entity_poly.type
_entity_poly.pdbx_seq_one_letter_code
_entity_poly.pdbx_strand_id
1 'polypeptide(L)'
;MTLSEKARLRIMSAINQIFFDYAAAEKQAAQLDELAEKLSNISTSDMEKILADVDAAWKGDNAKAFLQKGSTIQNKINTSAGELKKIAETIRTISENLHKADEDAVVLVSGK
;
A
#
# COMPACT_ATOMS: atom_id res chain seq x y z
N MET A 1 27.48 -33.55 -13.03
CA MET A 1 27.27 -32.11 -12.75
C MET A 1 28.51 -31.56 -12.07
N THR A 2 29.18 -30.60 -12.69
CA THR A 2 30.43 -30.01 -12.16
C THR A 2 30.12 -28.99 -11.05
N LEU A 3 31.11 -28.66 -10.21
CA LEU A 3 30.96 -27.65 -9.15
C LEU A 3 30.52 -26.27 -9.73
N SER A 4 31.01 -25.93 -10.92
CA SER A 4 30.65 -24.73 -11.70
C SER A 4 29.17 -24.71 -12.12
N GLU A 5 28.65 -25.86 -12.57
CA GLU A 5 27.24 -26.01 -12.97
C GLU A 5 26.29 -25.81 -11.79
N LYS A 6 26.67 -26.35 -10.62
CA LYS A 6 25.90 -26.23 -9.38
C LYS A 6 25.84 -24.78 -8.86
N ALA A 7 26.94 -24.03 -9.02
CA ALA A 7 26.99 -22.61 -8.69
C ALA A 7 26.08 -21.76 -9.60
N ARG A 8 26.13 -21.99 -10.91
CA ARG A 8 25.24 -21.32 -11.88
C ARG A 8 23.76 -21.56 -11.61
N LEU A 9 23.39 -22.80 -11.28
CA LEU A 9 22.00 -23.16 -10.96
C LEU A 9 21.50 -22.43 -9.70
N ARG A 10 22.35 -22.31 -8.67
CA ARG A 10 22.01 -21.56 -7.45
C ARG A 10 21.81 -20.07 -7.72
N ILE A 11 22.70 -19.45 -8.50
CA ILE A 11 22.60 -18.02 -8.85
C ILE A 11 21.30 -17.76 -9.63
N MET A 12 21.00 -18.59 -10.63
CA MET A 12 19.76 -18.46 -11.42
C MET A 12 18.50 -18.60 -10.55
N SER A 13 18.50 -19.56 -9.61
CA SER A 13 17.38 -19.73 -8.68
C SER A 13 17.19 -18.51 -7.76
N ALA A 14 18.28 -17.94 -7.25
CA ALA A 14 18.23 -16.76 -6.39
C ALA A 14 17.68 -15.54 -7.14
N ILE A 15 18.17 -15.27 -8.35
CA ILE A 15 17.69 -14.15 -9.20
C ILE A 15 16.18 -14.27 -9.47
N ASN A 16 15.71 -15.47 -9.81
CA ASN A 16 14.28 -15.68 -10.03
C ASN A 16 13.46 -15.39 -8.77
N GLN A 17 13.91 -15.87 -7.61
CA GLN A 17 13.20 -15.64 -6.35
C GLN A 17 13.13 -14.15 -6.00
N ILE A 18 14.23 -13.41 -6.13
CA ILE A 18 14.29 -11.97 -5.93
C ILE A 18 13.26 -11.24 -6.79
N PHE A 19 13.17 -11.58 -8.08
CA PHE A 19 12.21 -10.98 -9.00
C PHE A 19 10.76 -11.28 -8.59
N PHE A 20 10.46 -12.52 -8.20
CA PHE A 20 9.12 -12.90 -7.75
C PHE A 20 8.72 -12.16 -6.46
N ASP A 21 9.61 -12.06 -5.49
CA ASP A 21 9.35 -11.39 -4.22
C ASP A 21 9.15 -9.88 -4.41
N TYR A 22 9.96 -9.25 -5.27
CA TYR A 22 9.79 -7.84 -5.64
C TYR A 22 8.44 -7.59 -6.33
N ALA A 23 8.09 -8.40 -7.33
CA ALA A 23 6.81 -8.27 -8.04
C ALA A 23 5.60 -8.50 -7.10
N ALA A 24 5.73 -9.42 -6.15
CA ALA A 24 4.69 -9.66 -5.14
C ALA A 24 4.54 -8.47 -4.19
N ALA A 25 5.63 -7.84 -3.76
CA ALA A 25 5.61 -6.65 -2.93
C ALA A 25 4.96 -5.45 -3.65
N GLU A 26 5.33 -5.20 -4.91
CA GLU A 26 4.73 -4.11 -5.69
C GLU A 26 3.22 -4.32 -5.88
N LYS A 27 2.80 -5.57 -6.14
CA LYS A 27 1.37 -5.90 -6.23
C LYS A 27 0.63 -5.59 -4.94
N GLN A 28 1.19 -5.95 -3.78
CA GLN A 28 0.56 -5.67 -2.48
C GLN A 28 0.47 -4.16 -2.22
N ALA A 29 1.53 -3.40 -2.52
CA ALA A 29 1.53 -1.95 -2.39
C ALA A 29 0.46 -1.30 -3.29
N ALA A 30 0.36 -1.73 -4.55
CA ALA A 30 -0.66 -1.23 -5.48
C ALA A 30 -2.10 -1.50 -5.00
N GLN A 31 -2.36 -2.67 -4.40
CA GLN A 31 -3.68 -2.97 -3.83
C GLN A 31 -4.04 -2.06 -2.66
N LEU A 32 -3.05 -1.69 -1.83
CA LEU A 32 -3.25 -0.75 -0.73
C LEU A 32 -3.53 0.66 -1.25
N ASP A 33 -2.83 1.10 -2.31
CA ASP A 33 -3.07 2.39 -2.96
C ASP A 33 -4.49 2.47 -3.55
N GLU A 34 -4.94 1.42 -4.25
CA GLU A 34 -6.29 1.34 -4.80
C GLU A 34 -7.35 1.41 -3.68
N LEU A 35 -7.13 0.72 -2.56
CA LEU A 35 -8.04 0.78 -1.42
C LEU A 35 -8.04 2.16 -0.77
N ALA A 36 -6.87 2.79 -0.63
CA ALA A 36 -6.75 4.14 -0.10
C ALA A 36 -7.47 5.17 -0.98
N GLU A 37 -7.39 5.03 -2.31
CA GLU A 37 -8.11 5.88 -3.26
C GLU A 37 -9.62 5.70 -3.12
N LYS A 38 -10.11 4.46 -3.04
CA LYS A 38 -11.53 4.17 -2.80
C LYS A 38 -12.04 4.81 -1.50
N LEU A 39 -11.28 4.69 -0.41
CA LEU A 39 -11.63 5.34 0.86
C LEU A 39 -11.64 6.86 0.76
N SER A 40 -10.65 7.44 0.07
CA SER A 40 -10.58 8.88 -0.15
C SER A 40 -11.83 9.37 -0.91
N ASN A 41 -12.22 8.66 -1.98
CA ASN A 41 -13.40 8.99 -2.77
C ASN A 41 -14.71 8.91 -1.96
N ILE A 42 -14.88 7.87 -1.14
CA ILE A 42 -16.05 7.75 -0.23
C ILE A 42 -16.11 8.95 0.71
N SER A 43 -14.97 9.36 1.24
CA SER A 43 -14.87 10.48 2.18
C SER A 43 -15.14 11.84 1.52
N THR A 44 -14.56 12.11 0.34
CA THR A 44 -14.64 13.42 -0.30
C THR A 44 -15.86 13.60 -1.20
N SER A 45 -16.44 12.52 -1.75
CA SER A 45 -17.64 12.61 -2.60
C SER A 45 -18.89 12.23 -1.83
N ASP A 46 -18.96 10.97 -1.38
CA ASP A 46 -20.23 10.40 -0.92
C ASP A 46 -20.63 10.96 0.44
N MET A 47 -19.68 11.02 1.37
CA MET A 47 -19.90 11.58 2.70
C MET A 47 -20.18 13.09 2.64
N GLU A 48 -19.45 13.87 1.84
CA GLU A 48 -19.71 15.30 1.69
C GLU A 48 -21.14 15.55 1.18
N LYS A 49 -21.55 14.81 0.16
CA LYS A 49 -22.91 14.88 -0.38
C LYS A 49 -23.98 14.51 0.65
N ILE A 50 -23.81 13.38 1.35
CA ILE A 50 -24.77 12.94 2.36
C ILE A 50 -24.91 13.96 3.48
N LEU A 51 -23.80 14.51 3.97
CA LEU A 51 -23.82 15.50 5.05
C LEU A 51 -24.45 16.82 4.59
N ALA A 52 -24.21 17.25 3.35
CA ALA A 52 -24.86 18.41 2.77
C ALA A 52 -26.38 18.21 2.62
N ASP A 53 -26.81 17.05 2.11
CA ASP A 53 -28.23 16.72 1.94
C ASP A 53 -28.95 16.67 3.30
N VAL A 54 -28.31 16.07 4.33
CA VAL A 54 -28.84 16.04 5.70
C VAL A 54 -28.94 17.44 6.28
N ASP A 55 -27.91 18.28 6.14
CA ASP A 55 -27.99 19.65 6.63
C ASP A 55 -29.15 20.40 5.95
N ALA A 56 -29.33 20.27 4.64
CA ALA A 56 -30.41 20.94 3.92
C ALA A 56 -31.82 20.48 4.36
N ALA A 57 -32.01 19.17 4.56
CA ALA A 57 -33.32 18.58 4.81
C ALA A 57 -33.72 18.54 6.30
N TRP A 58 -32.75 18.54 7.22
CA TRP A 58 -33.00 18.37 8.64
C TRP A 58 -32.30 19.45 9.48
N LYS A 59 -33.11 20.23 10.21
CA LYS A 59 -32.64 21.30 11.10
C LYS A 59 -32.93 20.97 12.56
N GLY A 60 -32.21 21.64 13.46
CA GLY A 60 -32.32 21.47 14.91
C GLY A 60 -31.09 20.79 15.51
N ASP A 61 -31.06 20.66 16.83
CA ASP A 61 -29.84 20.25 17.55
C ASP A 61 -29.46 18.79 17.31
N ASN A 62 -30.44 17.92 17.07
CA ASN A 62 -30.18 16.53 16.68
C ASN A 62 -29.50 16.41 15.30
N ALA A 63 -29.87 17.27 14.35
CA ALA A 63 -29.23 17.34 13.04
C ALA A 63 -27.76 17.77 13.19
N LYS A 64 -27.50 18.82 13.99
CA LYS A 64 -26.13 19.27 14.28
C LYS A 64 -25.27 18.16 14.89
N ALA A 65 -25.80 17.42 15.87
CA ALA A 65 -25.09 16.31 16.50
C ALA A 65 -24.79 15.18 15.50
N PHE A 66 -25.74 14.86 14.62
CA PHE A 66 -25.53 13.87 13.55
C PHE A 66 -24.43 14.32 12.57
N LEU A 67 -24.48 15.57 12.10
CA LEU A 67 -23.49 16.13 11.18
C LEU A 67 -22.08 16.14 11.78
N GLN A 68 -21.94 16.48 13.06
CA GLN A 68 -20.65 16.39 13.77
C GLN A 68 -20.10 14.96 13.80
N LYS A 69 -20.95 13.97 14.10
CA LYS A 69 -20.55 12.56 14.08
C LYS A 69 -20.16 12.12 12.66
N GLY A 70 -20.91 12.56 11.66
CA GLY A 70 -20.61 12.32 10.25
C GLY A 70 -19.24 12.86 9.84
N SER A 71 -18.96 14.13 10.13
CA SER A 71 -17.65 14.75 9.87
C SER A 71 -16.51 14.03 10.61
N THR A 72 -16.76 13.56 11.84
CA THR A 72 -15.78 12.74 12.59
C THR A 72 -15.47 11.43 11.87
N ILE A 73 -16.49 10.74 11.33
CA ILE A 73 -16.31 9.49 10.58
C ILE A 73 -15.58 9.76 9.26
N GLN A 74 -15.96 10.82 8.54
CA GLN A 74 -15.28 11.27 7.32
C GLN A 74 -13.78 11.46 7.55
N ASN A 75 -13.42 12.17 8.63
CA ASN A 75 -12.01 12.36 9.00
C ASN A 75 -11.29 11.04 9.31
N LYS A 76 -11.96 10.09 9.98
CA LYS A 76 -11.37 8.77 10.24
C LYS A 76 -11.11 8.00 8.96
N ILE A 77 -12.02 8.05 7.99
CA ILE A 77 -11.85 7.42 6.68
C ILE A 77 -10.63 8.02 5.96
N ASN A 78 -10.49 9.35 5.96
CA ASN A 78 -9.32 10.03 5.40
C ASN A 78 -8.02 9.62 6.09
N THR A 79 -8.02 9.51 7.41
CA THR A 79 -6.86 9.04 8.18
C THR A 79 -6.47 7.62 7.79
N SER A 80 -7.44 6.69 7.74
CA SER A 80 -7.18 5.30 7.33
C SER A 80 -6.66 5.21 5.90
N ALA A 81 -7.20 6.01 4.96
CA ALA A 81 -6.66 6.09 3.60
C ALA A 81 -5.18 6.54 3.59
N GLY A 82 -4.83 7.55 4.40
CA GLY A 82 -3.45 8.01 4.54
C GLY A 82 -2.52 6.96 5.16
N GLU A 83 -3.01 6.17 6.12
CA GLU A 83 -2.26 5.07 6.73
C GLU A 83 -1.97 3.96 5.71
N LEU A 84 -2.96 3.58 4.89
CA LEU A 84 -2.76 2.59 3.83
C LEU A 84 -1.69 3.00 2.82
N LYS A 85 -1.67 4.28 2.40
CA LYS A 85 -0.62 4.83 1.52
C LYS A 85 0.77 4.72 2.14
N LYS A 86 0.90 5.06 3.43
CA LYS A 86 2.18 4.93 4.16
C LYS A 86 2.65 3.48 4.24
N ILE A 87 1.73 2.54 4.43
CA ILE A 87 2.07 1.11 4.45
C ILE A 87 2.52 0.66 3.06
N ALA A 88 1.85 1.09 1.99
CA ALA A 88 2.25 0.82 0.61
C ALA A 88 3.67 1.34 0.31
N GLU A 89 3.96 2.59 0.68
CA GLU A 89 5.31 3.18 0.57
C GLU A 89 6.37 2.40 1.36
N THR A 90 6.01 1.94 2.57
CA THR A 90 6.89 1.13 3.42
C THR A 90 7.22 -0.22 2.76
N ILE A 91 6.22 -0.89 2.17
CA ILE A 91 6.43 -2.14 1.43
C ILE A 91 7.40 -1.93 0.27
N ARG A 92 7.21 -0.88 -0.54
CA ARG A 92 8.12 -0.54 -1.65
C ARG A 92 9.54 -0.29 -1.16
N THR A 93 9.68 0.51 -0.10
CA THR A 93 11.00 0.82 0.49
C THR A 93 11.72 -0.45 0.97
N ILE A 94 11.02 -1.34 1.67
CA ILE A 94 11.59 -2.61 2.13
C ILE A 94 11.99 -3.49 0.94
N SER A 95 11.12 -3.58 -0.07
CA SER A 95 11.36 -4.38 -1.27
C SER A 95 12.58 -3.89 -2.06
N GLU A 96 12.73 -2.58 -2.25
CA GLU A 96 13.90 -1.98 -2.90
C GLU A 96 15.20 -2.22 -2.11
N ASN A 97 15.14 -2.12 -0.78
CA ASN A 97 16.31 -2.38 0.06
C ASN A 97 16.72 -3.85 0.03
N LEU A 98 15.75 -4.77 0.06
CA LEU A 98 16.00 -6.19 -0.07
C LEU A 98 16.60 -6.53 -1.44
N HIS A 99 16.04 -5.98 -2.51
CA HIS A 99 16.53 -6.18 -3.86
C HIS A 99 18.01 -5.77 -3.99
N LYS A 100 18.39 -4.59 -3.49
CA LYS A 100 19.80 -4.13 -3.49
C LYS A 100 20.71 -5.06 -2.68
N ALA A 101 20.28 -5.45 -1.48
CA ALA A 101 21.06 -6.35 -0.63
C ALA A 101 21.29 -7.73 -1.28
N ASP A 102 20.26 -8.24 -1.97
CA ASP A 102 20.34 -9.51 -2.67
C ASP A 102 21.19 -9.41 -3.96
N GLU A 103 21.13 -8.29 -4.70
CA GLU A 103 22.03 -8.03 -5.83
C GLU A 103 23.51 -8.02 -5.38
N ASP A 104 23.83 -7.35 -4.27
CA ASP A 104 25.16 -7.34 -3.67
C ASP A 104 25.62 -8.76 -3.28
N ALA A 105 24.72 -9.56 -2.70
CA ALA A 105 25.00 -10.96 -2.36
C ALA A 105 25.25 -11.83 -3.60
N VAL A 106 24.49 -11.63 -4.67
CA VAL A 106 24.71 -12.31 -5.96
C VAL A 106 26.07 -11.95 -6.53
N VAL A 107 26.49 -10.67 -6.48
CA VAL A 107 27.81 -10.23 -6.95
C VAL A 107 28.93 -10.94 -6.18
N LEU A 108 28.85 -11.01 -4.85
CA LEU A 108 29.83 -11.70 -4.00
C LEU A 108 29.93 -13.21 -4.30
N VAL A 109 28.80 -13.88 -4.52
CA VAL A 109 28.76 -15.32 -4.83
C VAL A 109 29.22 -15.62 -6.27
N SER A 110 29.11 -14.64 -7.17
CA SER A 110 29.52 -14.77 -8.57
C SER A 110 31.04 -14.75 -8.78
N GLY A 111 31.83 -14.52 -7.72
CA GLY A 111 33.29 -14.68 -7.77
C GLY A 111 34.03 -13.55 -8.50
N LYS A 112 33.69 -12.29 -8.19
CA LYS A 112 34.67 -11.20 -8.22
C LYS A 112 35.11 -10.89 -6.80
#